data_AF-A0A1C5VEU1-F1
#
_entry.id   AF-A0A1C5VEU1-F1
#
_cell.length_a   1.000
_cell.length_b   1.000
_cell.length_c   1.000
_cell.angle_alpha   90.00
_cell.angle_beta   90.00
_cell.angle_gamma   90.00
#
_symmetry.space_group_name_H-M   'P 1'
#
loop_
_entity.id
_entity.type
_entity.pdbx_description
1 polymer ?
#
loop_
_entity_poly.entity_id
_entity_poly.type
_entity_poly.pdbx_seq_one_letter_code
_entity_poly.pdbx_strand_id
1 'polypeptide(L)' 'MEVKAYSPWMFKERMAIRDKVKRNPENCRVILFVDDDTDGELTEKVRQAKREGLIDAFLFGSVSENYFASVIDSV' A
#
# COMPACT_ATOMS: atom_id res chain seq x y z
N MET A 1 3.90 1.45 -3.45
CA MET A 1 3.54 2.89 -3.46
C MET A 1 3.56 3.40 -2.02
N GLU A 2 4.28 4.48 -1.72
CA GLU A 2 4.34 5.07 -0.38
C GLU A 2 3.06 5.85 -0.02
N VAL A 3 2.59 5.70 1.22
CA VAL A 3 1.40 6.31 1.80
C VAL A 3 1.77 7.03 3.09
N LYS A 4 1.35 8.29 3.22
CA LYS A 4 1.55 9.12 4.41
C LYS A 4 0.22 9.69 4.92
N ALA A 5 0.25 10.24 6.14
CA ALA A 5 -0.88 10.95 6.72
C ALA A 5 -1.07 12.37 6.15
N TYR A 6 -0.08 12.91 5.41
CA TYR A 6 -0.08 14.26 4.85
C TYR A 6 0.20 14.27 3.35
N SER A 7 -0.19 15.36 2.68
CA SER A 7 0.05 15.57 1.24
C SER A 7 1.56 15.59 0.91
N PRO A 8 1.97 15.18 -0.30
CA PRO A 8 1.15 14.79 -1.46
C PRO A 8 0.94 13.27 -1.60
N TRP A 9 1.09 12.50 -0.51
CA TRP A 9 1.11 11.03 -0.57
C TRP A 9 0.02 10.39 0.29
N MET A 10 -1.14 11.03 0.38
CA MET A 10 -2.23 10.54 1.21
C MET A 10 -2.87 9.28 0.64
N PHE A 11 -3.42 8.44 1.52
CA PHE A 11 -4.10 7.20 1.14
C PHE A 11 -5.14 7.38 0.02
N LYS A 12 -5.98 8.41 0.12
CA LYS A 12 -7.01 8.72 -0.88
C LYS A 12 -6.41 8.98 -2.28
N GLU A 13 -5.28 9.68 -2.35
CA GLU A 13 -4.59 9.97 -3.60
C GLU A 13 -3.99 8.69 -4.19
N ARG A 14 -3.46 7.80 -3.34
CA ARG A 14 -2.92 6.50 -3.78
C ARG A 14 -3.99 5.56 -4.29
N MET A 15 -5.15 5.53 -3.64
CA MET A 15 -6.30 4.75 -4.12
C MET A 15 -6.78 5.22 -5.49
N ALA A 16 -6.84 6.54 -5.72
CA ALA A 16 -7.17 7.08 -7.03
C ALA A 16 -6.17 6.63 -8.12
N ILE A 17 -4.86 6.58 -7.81
CA ILE A 17 -3.84 6.06 -8.73
C ILE A 17 -4.07 4.56 -9.00
N ARG A 18 -4.27 3.77 -7.95
CA ARG A 18 -4.58 2.34 -8.04
C ARG A 18 -5.76 2.08 -8.98
N ASP A 19 -6.83 2.87 -8.89
CA ASP A 19 -8.01 2.72 -9.74
C ASP A 19 -7.74 3.09 -11.20
N LYS A 20 -6.76 3.96 -11.48
CA LYS A 20 -6.29 4.16 -12.87
C LYS A 20 -5.49 2.95 -13.35
N VAL A 21 -4.63 2.39 -12.51
CA VAL A 21 -3.75 1.27 -12.86
C VAL A 21 -4.55 -0.03 -13.07
N LYS A 22 -5.52 -0.34 -12.20
CA LYS A 22 -6.39 -1.53 -12.31
C LYS A 22 -7.34 -1.49 -13.51
N ARG A 23 -7.50 -0.35 -14.19
CA ARG A 23 -8.25 -0.27 -15.45
C ARG A 23 -7.48 -0.81 -16.65
N ASN A 24 -6.16 -1.01 -16.50
CA ASN A 24 -5.36 -1.65 -17.53
C ASN A 24 -5.61 -3.18 -17.50
N PRO A 25 -5.66 -3.89 -18.65
CA PRO A 25 -5.90 -5.34 -18.68
C PRO A 25 -4.80 -6.18 -18.04
N GLU A 26 -3.63 -5.59 -17.83
CA GLU A 26 -2.51 -6.24 -17.17
C GLU A 26 -2.83 -6.46 -15.68
N ASN A 27 -2.57 -7.67 -15.20
CA ASN A 27 -2.81 -8.06 -13.80
C ASN A 27 -1.79 -7.37 -12.86
N CYS A 28 -1.91 -6.05 -12.73
CA CYS A 28 -1.04 -5.24 -11.92
C CYS A 28 -1.37 -5.44 -10.44
N ARG A 29 -0.34 -5.80 -9.67
CA ARG A 29 -0.41 -5.92 -8.21
C ARG A 29 -0.04 -4.60 -7.55
N VAL A 30 -0.76 -4.24 -6.50
CA VAL A 30 -0.59 -2.99 -5.77
C VAL A 30 -0.18 -3.27 -4.34
N ILE A 31 1.03 -2.82 -3.99
CA ILE A 31 1.58 -2.90 -2.64
C ILE A 31 1.70 -1.49 -2.08
N LEU A 32 1.22 -1.27 -0.86
CA LEU A 32 1.34 0.01 -0.15
C LEU A 32 2.49 -0.03 0.86
N PHE A 33 3.24 1.06 0.96
CA PHE A 33 4.29 1.26 1.96
C PHE A 33 3.84 2.34 2.90
N VAL A 34 3.72 2.04 4.19
CA VAL A 34 3.09 2.88 5.20
C VAL A 34 4.15 3.26 6.23
N ASP A 35 4.29 4.54 6.55
CA ASP A 35 5.24 4.98 7.57
C ASP A 35 4.80 4.45 8.97
N ASP A 36 5.75 4.07 9.83
CA ASP A 36 5.45 3.53 11.16
C ASP A 36 4.81 4.56 12.08
N ASP A 37 5.15 5.83 11.88
CA ASP A 37 4.69 6.95 12.70
C ASP A 37 3.31 7.45 12.28
N THR A 38 2.54 6.62 11.58
CA THR A 38 1.21 6.97 11.09
C THR A 38 0.11 6.60 12.08
N ASP A 39 -0.85 7.52 12.20
CA ASP A 39 -1.98 7.40 13.12
C ASP A 39 -2.74 6.08 12.92
N GLY A 40 -3.32 5.54 13.99
CA GLY A 40 -4.03 4.26 13.99
C GLY A 40 -5.17 4.21 12.96
N GLU A 41 -5.75 5.37 12.65
CA GLU A 41 -6.76 5.51 11.60
C GLU A 41 -6.22 5.18 10.19
N LEU A 42 -5.01 5.61 9.84
CA LEU A 42 -4.41 5.30 8.54
C LEU A 42 -4.11 3.81 8.42
N THR A 43 -3.56 3.24 9.50
CA THR A 43 -3.28 1.80 9.59
C THR A 43 -4.55 0.97 9.39
N GLU A 44 -5.66 1.34 10.03
CA GLU A 44 -6.94 0.65 9.83
C GLU A 44 -7.48 0.80 8.41
N LYS A 45 -7.36 1.97 7.78
CA LYS A 45 -7.74 2.16 6.37
C LYS A 45 -6.95 1.23 5.43
N VAL A 46 -5.64 1.09 5.65
CA VAL A 46 -4.80 0.21 4.83
C VAL A 46 -5.16 -1.26 5.06
N ARG A 47 -5.39 -1.67 6.31
CA ARG A 47 -5.84 -3.03 6.65
C ARG A 47 -7.19 -3.34 6.02
N GLN A 48 -8.13 -2.42 6.08
CA GLN A 48 -9.45 -2.57 5.48
C GLN A 48 -9.33 -2.72 3.95
N ALA A 49 -8.49 -1.91 3.29
CA ALA A 49 -8.26 -2.02 1.86
C ALA A 49 -7.64 -3.37 1.46
N LYS A 50 -6.77 -3.96 2.29
CA LYS A 50 -6.27 -5.32 2.06
C LYS A 50 -7.37 -6.37 2.21
N ARG A 51 -8.24 -6.24 3.22
CA ARG A 51 -9.39 -7.15 3.44
C ARG A 51 -10.40 -7.11 2.29
N GLU A 52 -10.66 -5.93 1.75
CA GLU A 52 -11.54 -5.72 0.61
C GLU A 52 -10.91 -6.14 -0.74
N GLY A 53 -9.65 -6.61 -0.73
CA GLY A 53 -8.93 -6.98 -1.95
C GLY A 53 -8.60 -5.78 -2.84
N LEU A 54 -8.65 -4.56 -2.29
CA LEU A 54 -8.30 -3.36 -3.03
C LEU A 54 -6.80 -3.28 -3.30
N ILE A 55 -5.99 -3.81 -2.39
CA ILE A 55 -4.54 -3.91 -2.50
C ILE A 55 -4.07 -5.35 -2.27
N ASP A 56 -2.93 -5.68 -2.87
CA ASP A 56 -2.35 -7.02 -2.82
C ASP A 56 -1.47 -7.22 -1.58
N ALA A 57 -0.82 -6.19 -1.06
CA ALA A 57 -0.10 -6.24 0.21
C ALA A 57 0.12 -4.83 0.76
N PHE A 58 0.57 -4.75 2.02
CA PHE A 58 1.13 -3.54 2.57
C PHE A 58 2.32 -3.86 3.48
N LEU A 59 3.23 -2.90 3.62
CA LEU A 59 4.45 -2.98 4.42
C LEU A 59 4.58 -1.71 5.24
N PHE A 60 5.16 -1.82 6.43
CA PHE A 60 5.46 -0.66 7.27
C PHE A 60 6.89 -0.16 7.05
N GLY A 61 7.20 1.09 7.40
CA GLY A 61 8.54 1.67 7.27
C GLY A 61 9.62 0.85 7.97
N SER A 62 9.26 0.20 9.08
CA SER A 62 10.16 -0.51 9.98
C SER A 62 10.56 -1.89 9.50
N VAL A 63 9.94 -2.43 8.44
CA VAL A 63 10.36 -3.74 7.94
C VAL A 63 11.71 -3.64 7.28
N SER A 64 12.58 -4.60 7.61
CA SER A 64 13.91 -4.68 7.05
C SER A 64 13.87 -4.87 5.53
N GLU A 65 14.90 -4.36 4.84
CA GLU A 65 15.07 -4.51 3.40
C GLU A 65 15.00 -5.98 2.95
N ASN A 66 15.48 -6.90 3.80
CA ASN A 66 15.42 -8.34 3.56
C ASN A 66 13.98 -8.88 3.55
N TYR A 67 13.10 -8.35 4.41
CA TYR A 67 11.68 -8.71 4.39
C TYR A 67 10.99 -8.13 3.15
N PHE A 68 11.36 -6.91 2.75
CA PHE A 68 10.87 -6.31 1.51
C PHE A 68 11.22 -7.17 0.29
N ALA A 69 12.49 -7.55 0.14
CA ALA A 69 12.94 -8.44 -0.93
C ALA A 69 12.18 -9.77 -0.91
N SER A 70 12.04 -10.39 0.27
CA SER A 70 11.30 -11.64 0.44
C SER A 70 9.84 -11.52 0.01
N VAL A 71 9.17 -10.41 0.32
CA VAL A 71 7.78 -10.18 -0.09
C VAL A 71 7.68 -9.98 -1.58
N ILE A 72 8.62 -9.28 -2.23
CA ILE A 72 8.63 -9.10 -3.69
C ILE A 72 8.93 -10.43 -4.41
N ASP A 73 9.85 -11.24 -3.88
CA ASP A 73 10.23 -12.52 -4.47
C ASP A 73 9.17 -13.62 -4.26
N SER A 74 8.32 -13.47 -3.24
CA SER A 74 7.26 -14.45 -2.91
C SER A 74 5.99 -14.30 -3.75
N VAL A 75 5.93 -13.36 -4.71
CA VAL A 75 4.70 -13.05 -5.48
C VAL A 75 4.80 -13.40 -6.96
#